data_AF-A0A561V7Q6-F1
#
_entry.id   AF-A0A561V7Q6-F1
#
_cell.length_a   1.000
_cell.length_b   1.000
_cell.length_c   1.000
_cell.angle_alpha   90.00
_cell.angle_beta   90.00
_cell.angle_gamma   90.00
#
_symmetry.space_group_name_H-M   'P 1'
#
loop_
_entity.id
_entity.type
_entity.pdbx_description
1 polymer ?
#
loop_
_entity_poly.entity_id
_entity_poly.type
_entity_poly.pdbx_seq_one_letter_code
_entity_poly.pdbx_strand_id
1 'polypeptide(L)'
;MFTDREPHSRVQFAGVAHADEIVVSEDDSDEKGFLGLYRRGDRLVGALGVNRRRSTARLRSAISQGISWSDALASVRQDQPALTTRSPAS
;
A
#
# COMPACT_ATOMS: atom_id res chain seq x y z
N MET A 1 24.56 -27.83 -1.12
CA MET A 1 23.12 -27.87 -1.39
C MET A 1 22.55 -26.55 -0.87
N PHE A 2 22.59 -25.51 -1.69
CA PHE A 2 22.01 -24.21 -1.36
C PHE A 2 20.63 -24.22 -1.99
N THR A 3 19.58 -24.26 -1.18
CA THR A 3 18.25 -23.96 -1.69
C THR A 3 18.29 -22.47 -2.00
N ASP A 4 18.55 -22.15 -3.26
CA ASP A 4 18.20 -20.88 -3.87
C ASP A 4 16.67 -20.78 -3.77
N ARG A 5 16.19 -20.30 -2.63
CA ARG A 5 14.79 -19.94 -2.47
C ARG A 5 14.72 -18.53 -3.01
N GLU A 6 14.58 -18.38 -4.32
CA GLU A 6 14.25 -17.07 -4.90
C GLU A 6 13.07 -16.52 -4.08
N PRO A 7 13.24 -15.40 -3.36
CA PRO A 7 12.14 -14.87 -2.57
C PRO A 7 11.09 -14.37 -3.56
N HIS A 8 10.04 -15.18 -3.77
CA HIS A 8 8.91 -14.81 -4.62
C HIS A 8 8.11 -13.70 -3.92
N SER A 9 8.50 -12.44 -4.12
CA SER A 9 7.73 -11.28 -3.64
C SER A 9 6.37 -11.24 -4.35
N ARG A 10 5.29 -11.29 -3.58
CA ARG A 10 3.92 -11.27 -4.13
C ARG A 10 3.43 -9.83 -4.18
N VAL A 11 3.45 -9.26 -5.38
CA VAL A 11 2.95 -7.90 -5.64
C VAL A 11 1.48 -7.95 -6.05
N GLN A 12 0.68 -7.04 -5.52
CA GLN A 12 -0.69 -6.80 -5.95
C GLN A 12 -0.98 -5.31 -6.01
N PHE A 13 -1.65 -4.89 -7.07
CA PHE A 13 -2.07 -3.50 -7.26
C PHE A 13 -3.59 -3.42 -7.41
N ALA A 14 -4.19 -2.38 -6.86
CA ALA A 14 -5.61 -2.07 -6.99
C ALA A 14 -5.78 -0.57 -7.29
N GLY A 15 -6.67 -0.23 -8.22
CA GLY A 15 -7.01 1.16 -8.54
C GLY A 15 -6.13 1.76 -9.65
N VAL A 16 -5.79 3.05 -9.51
CA VAL A 16 -5.07 3.84 -10.51
C VAL A 16 -3.72 4.31 -9.95
N ALA A 17 -2.65 4.18 -10.74
CA ALA A 17 -1.30 4.57 -10.33
C ALA A 17 -1.02 6.07 -10.46
N HIS A 18 -1.87 6.80 -11.19
CA HIS A 18 -1.80 8.25 -11.32
C HIS A 18 -2.34 8.91 -10.04
N ALA A 19 -1.47 9.63 -9.35
CA ALA A 19 -1.71 10.17 -8.02
C ALA A 19 -0.98 11.51 -7.84
N ASP A 20 -1.47 12.34 -6.93
CA ASP A 20 -0.83 13.58 -6.50
C ASP A 20 0.18 13.33 -5.36
N GLU A 21 -0.10 12.31 -4.53
CA GLU A 21 0.70 11.96 -3.36
C GLU A 21 0.73 10.44 -3.20
N ILE A 22 1.87 9.90 -2.77
CA ILE A 22 2.04 8.48 -2.47
C ILE A 22 2.56 8.33 -1.03
N VAL A 23 1.89 7.53 -0.21
CA VAL A 23 2.38 7.17 1.13
C VAL A 23 2.74 5.70 1.14
N VAL A 24 3.93 5.38 1.63
CA VAL A 24 4.40 4.00 1.78
C VAL A 24 4.43 3.64 3.26
N SER A 25 3.80 2.53 3.59
CA SER A 25 3.91 1.86 4.88
C SER A 25 4.78 0.63 4.72
N GLU A 26 5.87 0.55 5.46
CA GLU A 26 6.78 -0.59 5.47
C GLU A 26 6.44 -1.50 6.66
N ASP A 27 6.51 -2.81 6.48
CA ASP A 27 6.51 -3.77 7.59
C ASP A 27 7.94 -3.97 8.08
N ASP A 28 8.14 -3.88 9.39
CA ASP A 28 9.41 -4.19 10.05
C ASP A 28 9.66 -5.71 10.22
N SER A 29 8.68 -6.57 9.89
CA SER A 29 8.82 -8.03 9.99
C SER A 29 9.81 -8.61 8.96
N ASP A 30 10.33 -9.79 9.28
CA ASP A 30 11.31 -10.56 8.48
C ASP A 30 10.96 -10.71 6.98
N GLU A 31 9.67 -10.71 6.61
CA GLU A 31 9.21 -10.85 5.22
C GLU A 31 9.23 -9.54 4.38
N LYS A 32 9.71 -8.42 4.94
CA LYS A 32 9.89 -7.10 4.27
C LYS A 32 8.76 -6.77 3.30
N GLY A 33 7.55 -6.65 3.82
CA GLY A 33 6.38 -6.25 3.03
C GLY A 33 6.19 -4.74 3.03
N PHE A 34 5.61 -4.17 1.97
CA PHE A 34 5.26 -2.75 1.95
C PHE A 34 3.89 -2.51 1.31
N LEU A 35 3.30 -1.37 1.65
CA LEU A 35 2.00 -0.93 1.17
C LEU A 35 2.09 0.52 0.71
N GLY A 36 2.05 0.74 -0.60
CA GLY A 36 1.91 2.06 -1.22
C GLY A 36 0.44 2.44 -1.33
N LEU A 37 0.10 3.66 -0.93
CA LEU A 37 -1.22 4.27 -1.00
C LEU A 37 -1.15 5.46 -1.93
N TYR A 38 -2.06 5.53 -2.90
CA TYR A 38 -2.06 6.53 -3.97
C TYR A 38 -3.24 7.47 -3.77
N ARG A 39 -2.95 8.75 -3.54
CA ARG A 39 -3.93 9.79 -3.29
C ARG A 39 -4.19 10.59 -4.55
N ARG A 40 -5.46 10.97 -4.78
CA ARG A 40 -5.80 12.07 -5.69
C ARG A 40 -6.85 12.96 -5.06
N GLY A 41 -6.57 14.26 -4.94
CA GLY A 41 -7.43 15.17 -4.18
C GLY A 41 -7.59 14.71 -2.72
N ASP A 42 -8.81 14.35 -2.29
CA ASP A 42 -9.08 13.85 -0.92
C ASP A 42 -9.44 12.35 -0.87
N ARG A 43 -9.13 11.61 -1.94
CA ARG A 43 -9.52 10.20 -2.05
C ARG A 43 -8.33 9.28 -2.26
N LEU A 44 -8.46 8.07 -1.74
CA LEU A 44 -7.57 6.97 -2.11
C LEU A 44 -7.98 6.44 -3.48
N VAL A 45 -7.11 6.57 -4.47
CA VAL A 45 -7.36 6.11 -5.85
C VAL A 45 -6.63 4.82 -6.19
N GLY A 46 -5.62 4.44 -5.41
CA GLY A 46 -4.86 3.22 -5.66
C GLY A 46 -4.13 2.69 -4.43
N ALA A 47 -3.78 1.41 -4.47
CA ALA A 47 -2.99 0.75 -3.45
C ALA A 47 -2.08 -0.34 -4.07
N LEU A 48 -0.81 -0.35 -3.68
CA LEU A 48 0.21 -1.33 -4.06
C LEU A 48 0.64 -2.10 -2.82
N GLY A 49 0.34 -3.39 -2.71
CA GLY A 49 0.85 -4.21 -1.61
C GLY A 49 1.84 -5.25 -2.09
N VAL A 50 2.97 -5.35 -1.40
CA VAL A 50 3.99 -6.41 -1.57
C VAL A 50 4.02 -7.26 -0.32
N ASN A 51 3.74 -8.56 -0.45
CA ASN A 51 3.56 -9.49 0.66
C ASN A 51 2.40 -9.10 1.62
N ARG A 52 1.52 -8.17 1.23
CA ARG A 52 0.41 -7.62 2.06
C ARG A 52 -1.00 -8.03 1.58
N ARG A 53 -1.25 -9.31 1.35
CA ARG A 53 -2.49 -9.79 0.70
C ARG A 53 -3.79 -9.30 1.34
N ARG A 54 -3.89 -9.39 2.67
CA ARG A 54 -5.07 -8.98 3.43
C ARG A 54 -5.32 -7.47 3.32
N SER A 55 -4.28 -6.66 3.48
CA SER A 55 -4.36 -5.20 3.41
C SER A 55 -4.72 -4.72 2.01
N THR A 56 -4.13 -5.30 0.95
CA THR A 56 -4.47 -4.94 -0.44
C THR A 56 -5.91 -5.30 -0.79
N ALA A 57 -6.41 -6.47 -0.35
CA ALA A 57 -7.80 -6.85 -0.59
C ALA A 57 -8.80 -5.90 0.11
N ARG A 58 -8.51 -5.52 1.36
CA ARG A 58 -9.32 -4.53 2.11
C ARG A 58 -9.33 -3.17 1.41
N LEU A 59 -8.17 -2.66 1.03
CA LEU A 59 -8.06 -1.38 0.34
C LEU A 59 -8.71 -1.39 -1.04
N ARG A 60 -8.65 -2.51 -1.78
CA ARG A 60 -9.38 -2.66 -3.04
C ARG A 60 -10.89 -2.43 -2.87
N SER A 61 -11.47 -3.00 -1.81
CA SER A 61 -12.88 -2.77 -1.48
C SER A 61 -13.12 -1.30 -1.11
N ALA A 62 -12.28 -0.73 -0.24
CA ALA A 62 -12.40 0.66 0.21
C ALA A 62 -12.27 1.69 -0.92
N ILE A 63 -11.37 1.47 -1.88
CA ILE A 63 -11.22 2.29 -3.10
C ILE A 63 -12.51 2.25 -3.93
N SER A 64 -13.10 1.06 -4.07
CA SER A 64 -14.36 0.90 -4.82
C SER A 64 -15.54 1.63 -4.14
N GLN A 65 -15.48 1.80 -2.82
CA GLN A 65 -16.45 2.57 -2.03
C GLN A 65 -16.12 4.07 -1.98
N GLY A 66 -14.99 4.51 -2.54
CA GLY A 66 -14.58 5.92 -2.54
C GLY A 66 -14.12 6.44 -1.18
N ILE A 67 -13.37 5.63 -0.42
CA ILE A 67 -12.82 6.02 0.87
C ILE A 67 -12.00 7.33 0.80
N SER A 68 -12.15 8.16 1.83
CA SER A 68 -11.33 9.36 2.00
C SER A 68 -9.86 8.99 2.24
N TRP A 69 -8.97 9.91 1.90
CA TRP A 69 -7.54 9.73 2.11
C TRP A 69 -7.19 9.57 3.60
N SER A 70 -7.79 10.39 4.47
CA SER A 70 -7.58 10.35 5.92
C SER A 70 -8.04 9.03 6.53
N ASP A 71 -9.22 8.52 6.16
CA ASP A 71 -9.73 7.26 6.68
C ASP A 71 -8.90 6.06 6.21
N ALA A 72 -8.40 6.12 4.97
CA ALA A 72 -7.48 5.12 4.45
C ALA A 72 -6.17 5.08 5.25
N LEU A 73 -5.57 6.24 5.52
CA LEU A 73 -4.36 6.34 6.32
C LEU A 73 -4.59 5.86 7.76
N ALA A 74 -5.70 6.25 8.40
CA ALA A 74 -6.04 5.78 9.73
C ALA A 74 -6.18 4.25 9.79
N SER A 75 -6.80 3.66 8.77
CA SER A 75 -6.95 2.21 8.64
C SER A 75 -5.63 1.47 8.55
N VAL A 76 -4.60 2.08 7.93
CA VAL A 76 -3.25 1.50 7.80
C VAL A 76 -2.38 1.78 9.02
N ARG A 77 -2.51 2.95 9.67
CA ARG A 77 -1.80 3.28 10.92
C ARG A 77 -2.12 2.32 12.06
N GLN A 78 -3.35 1.82 12.12
CA GLN A 78 -3.74 0.81 13.10
C GLN A 78 -2.96 -0.50 12.94
N ASP A 79 -2.49 -0.81 11.73
CA ASP A 79 -1.66 -1.98 11.43
C ASP A 79 -0.15 -1.69 11.54
N GLN A 80 0.30 -0.42 11.41
CA GLN A 80 1.72 -0.03 11.37
C GLN A 80 1.95 1.44 11.83
N PRO A 81 2.88 1.70 12.77
CA PRO A 81 3.13 3.06 13.25
C PRO A 81 3.93 3.95 12.28
N ALA A 82 4.68 3.37 11.33
CA ALA A 82 5.55 4.12 10.42
C ALA A 82 4.92 4.30 9.02
N LEU A 83 4.79 5.57 8.61
CA LEU A 83 4.34 5.97 7.27
C LEU A 83 5.31 6.99 6.70
N THR A 84 5.79 6.73 5.49
CA THR A 84 6.69 7.64 4.76
C THR A 84 5.97 8.22 3.54
N THR A 85 5.85 9.55 3.47
CA THR A 85 5.25 10.25 2.33
C THR A 85 6.27 10.50 1.23
N ARG A 86 5.86 10.33 -0.03
CA ARG A 86 6.64 10.63 -1.23
C ARG A 86 5.75 11.34 -2.27
N SER A 87 6.27 12.41 -2.86
CA SER A 87 5.64 13.01 -4.04
C SER A 87 6.02 12.23 -5.30
N PRO A 88 5.08 11.92 -6.20
CA PRO A 88 5.40 11.33 -7.50
C PRO A 88 6.22 12.33 -8.32
N ALA A 89 7.32 11.85 -8.92
CA ALA A 89 8.12 12.67 -9.82
C ALA A 89 7.29 12.98 -11.09
N SER A 90 7.16 14.28 -11.39
CA SER A 90 6.39 14.82 -12.52
C SER A 90 6.86 14.32 -13.89
#